data_AF-A0AAV9RN28-F1
#
_entry.id   AF-A0AAV9RN28-F1
#
_cell.length_a   1.000
_cell.length_b   1.000
_cell.length_c   1.000
_cell.angle_alpha   90.00
_cell.angle_beta   90.00
_cell.angle_gamma   90.00
#
_symmetry.space_group_name_H-M   'P 1'
#
loop_
_entity.id
_entity.type
_entity.pdbx_description
1 polymer ?
#
loop_
_entity_poly.entity_id
_entity_poly.type
_entity_poly.pdbx_seq_one_letter_code
_entity_poly.pdbx_strand_id
1 'polypeptide(L)'
;MMDSEKMFWFKAGWLAVGLLSACCGLPAEPMDVPGKVQDVYDSLWTNNQDVAEQTLMVPFLQHMQFGDLQADNYVSFMVQDINYVLKVTDMLREMAQKVKSPDDLRTFMENRYQSYKQFAEMMLKQFNLNALPDIKPIPAMEKYLADYKAIMEKEKPIFFAVSLLPCSRLWMWIANQLKENYCNAYFIWKKNNMHGNPEKHYKVLLNKYLKTPDQITRANEIFRQQMQNEKNFFSASLEE
;
A
#
# COMPACT_ATOMS: atom_id res chain seq x y z
N MET A 1 33.75 16.19 16.78
CA MET A 1 32.37 16.74 16.82
C MET A 1 31.89 16.74 15.38
N MET A 2 31.13 15.71 15.01
CA MET A 2 30.64 15.50 13.64
C MET A 2 29.15 15.81 13.60
N ASP A 3 28.79 16.70 12.70
CA ASP A 3 27.44 16.94 12.23
C ASP A 3 26.74 15.64 11.83
N SER A 4 25.50 15.47 12.31
CA SER A 4 24.59 14.46 11.78
C SER A 4 23.28 15.14 11.37
N GLU A 5 23.33 15.86 10.26
CA GLU A 5 22.14 16.11 9.45
C GLU A 5 21.70 14.79 8.80
N LYS A 6 20.79 14.07 9.46
CA LYS A 6 20.11 12.92 8.85
C LYS A 6 18.91 13.46 8.07
N MET A 7 19.00 13.39 6.74
CA MET A 7 17.94 13.73 5.77
C MET A 7 16.63 13.00 6.10
N PHE A 8 15.71 13.74 6.71
CA PHE A 8 14.30 13.40 6.89
C PHE A 8 13.56 13.61 5.56
N TRP A 9 13.25 12.54 4.83
CA TRP A 9 12.29 12.60 3.72
C TRP A 9 10.90 12.18 4.17
N PHE A 10 10.34 12.92 5.13
CA PHE A 10 8.90 13.08 5.38
C PHE A 10 8.73 14.30 6.32
N LYS A 11 8.84 15.51 5.77
CA LYS A 11 8.33 16.73 6.41
C LYS A 11 7.13 17.24 5.62
N ALA A 12 5.96 17.08 6.20
CA ALA A 12 4.73 17.75 5.79
C ALA A 12 4.80 19.24 6.16
N GLY A 13 4.48 20.11 5.19
CA GLY A 13 4.22 21.53 5.41
C GLY A 13 2.85 21.74 6.06
N TRP A 14 2.78 22.74 6.94
CA TRP A 14 1.61 23.17 7.70
C TRP A 14 0.96 24.44 7.10
N LEU A 15 -0.30 24.68 7.52
CA LEU A 15 -1.16 25.89 7.43
C LEU A 15 -1.96 26.05 6.12
N ALA A 16 -3.27 26.35 6.09
CA ALA A 16 -4.18 26.90 7.10
C ALA A 16 -5.66 26.52 6.84
N VAL A 17 -6.46 26.72 7.90
CA VAL A 17 -7.90 26.49 8.10
C VAL A 17 -8.78 27.47 7.30
N GLY A 18 -9.96 27.01 6.86
CA GLY A 18 -11.08 27.86 6.44
C GLY A 18 -12.42 27.12 6.58
N LEU A 19 -13.19 27.47 7.60
CA LEU A 19 -14.58 27.06 7.88
C LEU A 19 -15.57 27.66 6.86
N LEU A 20 -16.64 26.93 6.52
CA LEU A 20 -18.02 27.43 6.62
C LEU A 20 -19.06 26.30 6.40
N SER A 21 -20.21 26.51 7.04
CA SER A 21 -21.26 25.56 7.37
C SER A 21 -22.41 25.51 6.33
N ALA A 22 -23.03 24.33 6.25
CA ALA A 22 -24.44 23.98 5.98
C ALA A 22 -25.28 24.76 4.94
N CYS A 23 -25.91 24.00 4.01
CA CYS A 23 -27.38 23.89 3.94
C CYS A 23 -27.85 22.86 2.89
N CYS A 24 -29.04 22.33 3.16
CA CYS A 24 -29.82 21.24 2.56
C CYS A 24 -29.86 21.11 1.02
N GLY A 25 -29.95 19.86 0.56
CA GLY A 25 -30.47 19.48 -0.76
C GLY A 25 -30.62 17.96 -0.88
N LEU A 26 -31.84 17.48 -1.16
CA LEU A 26 -32.19 16.08 -1.41
C LEU A 26 -31.39 15.47 -2.58
N PRO A 27 -31.23 14.13 -2.64
CA PRO A 27 -30.34 13.50 -3.61
C PRO A 27 -30.94 13.57 -5.02
N ALA A 28 -30.33 14.37 -5.89
CA ALA A 28 -30.49 14.21 -7.32
C ALA A 28 -29.66 13.00 -7.76
N GLU A 29 -30.27 12.04 -8.46
CA GLU A 29 -29.55 10.98 -9.14
C GLU A 29 -28.47 11.61 -10.06
N PRO A 30 -27.21 11.14 -10.00
CA PRO A 30 -26.16 11.75 -10.81
C PRO A 30 -26.41 11.45 -12.28
N MET A 31 -26.87 12.46 -13.02
CA MET A 31 -26.79 12.48 -14.47
C MET A 31 -25.34 12.40 -14.91
N ASP A 32 -25.04 11.40 -15.73
CA ASP A 32 -23.71 11.16 -16.29
C ASP A 32 -23.34 12.34 -17.20
N VAL A 33 -22.34 13.13 -16.79
CA VAL A 33 -21.88 14.29 -17.56
C VAL A 33 -20.83 13.81 -18.56
N PRO A 34 -21.09 13.90 -19.88
CA PRO A 34 -20.11 13.51 -20.87
C PRO A 34 -18.89 14.43 -20.77
N GLY A 35 -17.74 13.88 -20.39
CA GLY A 35 -16.46 14.60 -20.34
C GLY A 35 -15.77 14.69 -18.98
N LYS A 36 -16.36 14.16 -17.89
CA LYS A 36 -15.60 13.99 -16.64
C LYS A 36 -14.64 12.81 -16.81
N VAL A 37 -13.35 13.09 -16.96
CA VAL A 37 -12.30 12.06 -16.93
C VAL A 37 -12.48 11.28 -15.63
N GLN A 38 -12.83 10.00 -15.73
CA GLN A 38 -13.02 9.15 -14.56
C GLN A 38 -11.73 9.13 -13.75
N ASP A 39 -11.85 9.43 -12.46
CA ASP A 39 -10.75 9.37 -11.53
C ASP A 39 -10.51 7.91 -11.16
N VAL A 40 -9.73 7.20 -11.98
CA VAL A 40 -9.47 5.76 -11.81
C VAL A 40 -8.81 5.51 -10.46
N TYR A 41 -7.86 6.35 -10.06
CA TYR A 41 -7.18 6.22 -8.76
C TYR A 41 -8.15 6.22 -7.57
N ASP A 42 -9.10 7.17 -7.53
CA ASP A 42 -10.07 7.23 -6.44
C ASP A 42 -11.20 6.21 -6.62
N SER A 43 -11.62 5.90 -7.85
CA SER A 43 -12.61 4.86 -8.12
C SER A 43 -12.16 3.48 -7.63
N LEU A 44 -10.91 3.10 -7.89
CA LEU A 44 -10.35 1.81 -7.44
C LEU A 44 -10.41 1.66 -5.92
N TRP A 45 -10.15 2.73 -5.17
CA TRP A 45 -10.25 2.70 -3.71
C TRP A 45 -11.71 2.63 -3.24
N THR A 46 -12.56 3.54 -3.71
CA THR A 46 -13.97 3.59 -3.30
C THR A 46 -14.69 2.27 -3.58
N ASN A 47 -14.44 1.65 -4.73
CA ASN A 47 -15.06 0.38 -5.13
C ASN A 47 -14.61 -0.82 -4.30
N ASN A 48 -13.53 -0.71 -3.53
CA ASN A 48 -12.96 -1.80 -2.74
C ASN A 48 -12.81 -1.43 -1.26
N GLN A 49 -13.49 -0.38 -0.82
CA GLN A 49 -13.48 0.05 0.58
C GLN A 49 -14.09 -1.02 1.50
N ASP A 50 -15.01 -1.84 1.00
CA ASP A 50 -15.56 -2.99 1.71
C ASP A 50 -14.46 -3.95 2.19
N VAL A 51 -13.41 -4.17 1.38
CA VAL A 51 -12.28 -5.02 1.75
C VAL A 51 -11.42 -4.33 2.80
N ALA A 52 -11.20 -3.02 2.71
CA ALA A 52 -10.46 -2.27 3.72
C ALA A 52 -11.14 -2.35 5.09
N GLU A 53 -12.46 -2.16 5.13
CA GLU A 53 -13.28 -2.27 6.33
C GLU A 53 -13.25 -3.69 6.90
N GLN A 54 -13.35 -4.71 6.07
CA GLN A 54 -13.16 -6.11 6.51
C GLN A 54 -11.76 -6.35 7.06
N THR A 55 -10.71 -5.82 6.40
CA THR A 55 -9.33 -5.94 6.87
C THR A 55 -9.19 -5.32 8.26
N LEU A 56 -9.70 -4.11 8.49
CA LEU A 56 -9.63 -3.46 9.80
C LEU A 56 -10.19 -4.35 10.92
N MET A 57 -11.22 -5.14 10.63
CA MET A 57 -11.90 -6.00 11.58
C MET A 57 -11.22 -7.36 11.84
N VAL A 58 -10.12 -7.68 11.13
CA VAL A 58 -9.43 -8.97 11.36
C VAL A 58 -8.84 -9.04 12.77
N PRO A 59 -8.83 -10.23 13.41
CA PRO A 59 -8.44 -10.34 14.81
C PRO A 59 -7.03 -9.83 15.11
N PHE A 60 -6.07 -9.99 14.18
CA PHE A 60 -4.72 -9.46 14.33
C PHE A 60 -4.71 -7.95 14.59
N LEU A 61 -5.42 -7.17 13.76
CA LEU A 61 -5.49 -5.71 13.90
C LEU A 61 -6.32 -5.27 15.13
N GLN A 62 -7.34 -6.05 15.49
CA GLN A 62 -8.10 -5.78 16.73
C GLN A 62 -7.22 -5.97 17.97
N HIS A 63 -6.42 -7.04 18.03
CA HIS A 63 -5.47 -7.27 19.11
C HIS A 63 -4.34 -6.21 19.14
N MET A 64 -3.85 -5.77 17.96
CA MET A 64 -2.93 -4.62 17.91
C MET A 64 -3.58 -3.36 18.51
N GLN A 65 -4.83 -3.07 18.15
CA GLN A 65 -5.56 -1.91 18.65
C GLN A 65 -5.78 -1.95 20.17
N PHE A 66 -6.11 -3.13 20.72
CA PHE A 66 -6.26 -3.30 22.17
C PHE A 66 -4.93 -3.33 22.92
N GLY A 67 -3.83 -3.60 22.22
CA GLY A 67 -2.49 -3.67 22.81
C GLY A 67 -2.20 -5.01 23.47
N ASP A 68 -3.02 -6.03 23.19
CA ASP A 68 -2.93 -7.38 23.77
C ASP A 68 -2.49 -8.45 22.76
N LEU A 69 -2.17 -8.05 21.51
CA LEU A 69 -1.50 -8.94 20.56
C LEU A 69 -0.23 -9.52 21.22
N GLN A 70 -0.02 -10.82 21.08
CA GLN A 70 1.18 -11.47 21.57
C GLN A 70 2.41 -11.01 20.77
N ALA A 71 3.53 -10.76 21.47
CA ALA A 71 4.74 -10.25 20.85
C ALA A 71 5.28 -11.19 19.75
N ASP A 72 5.18 -12.51 19.96
CA ASP A 72 5.64 -13.52 18.99
C ASP A 72 4.85 -13.47 17.68
N ASN A 73 3.54 -13.20 17.75
CA ASN A 73 2.69 -13.02 16.58
C ASN A 73 3.06 -11.74 15.83
N TYR A 74 3.31 -10.65 16.55
CA TYR A 74 3.78 -9.40 15.94
C TYR A 74 5.14 -9.57 15.26
N VAL A 75 6.10 -10.23 15.91
CA VAL A 75 7.43 -10.49 15.32
C VAL A 75 7.31 -11.39 14.09
N SER A 76 6.48 -12.44 14.15
CA SER A 76 6.24 -13.33 13.02
C SER A 76 5.63 -12.58 11.82
N PHE A 77 4.64 -11.71 12.07
CA PHE A 77 4.09 -10.79 11.06
C PHE A 77 5.17 -9.90 10.45
N MET A 78 5.99 -9.24 11.28
CA MET A 78 7.04 -8.34 10.79
C MET A 78 8.10 -9.08 9.96
N VAL A 79 8.44 -10.31 10.30
CA VAL A 79 9.35 -11.15 9.50
C VAL A 79 8.74 -11.44 8.13
N GLN A 80 7.46 -11.78 8.05
CA GLN A 80 6.78 -11.98 6.76
C GLN A 80 6.72 -10.69 5.94
N ASP A 81 6.51 -9.54 6.57
CA ASP A 81 6.52 -8.23 5.92
C ASP A 81 7.92 -7.85 5.40
N ILE A 82 8.98 -8.19 6.13
CA ILE A 82 10.36 -8.08 5.63
C ILE A 82 10.56 -8.93 4.38
N ASN A 83 10.11 -10.18 4.38
CA ASN A 83 10.16 -11.03 3.19
C ASN A 83 9.38 -10.42 2.02
N TYR A 84 8.18 -9.90 2.28
CA TYR A 84 7.37 -9.22 1.28
C TYR A 84 8.13 -8.06 0.61
N VAL A 85 8.63 -7.11 1.42
CA VAL A 85 9.32 -5.92 0.93
C VAL A 85 10.55 -6.31 0.11
N LEU A 86 11.33 -7.30 0.56
CA LEU A 86 12.52 -7.76 -0.16
C LEU A 86 12.16 -8.39 -1.51
N LYS A 87 11.15 -9.28 -1.55
CA LYS A 87 10.73 -9.95 -2.79
C LYS A 87 10.09 -8.96 -3.78
N VAL A 88 9.27 -8.03 -3.30
CA VAL A 88 8.67 -6.99 -4.15
C VAL A 88 9.74 -6.00 -4.64
N THR A 89 10.78 -5.73 -3.85
CA THR A 89 11.95 -4.94 -4.30
C THR A 89 12.66 -5.61 -5.48
N ASP A 90 12.88 -6.92 -5.43
CA ASP A 90 13.48 -7.68 -6.53
C ASP A 90 12.59 -7.65 -7.79
N MET A 91 11.28 -7.79 -7.62
CA MET A 91 10.30 -7.67 -8.71
C MET A 91 10.30 -6.27 -9.34
N LEU A 92 10.36 -5.23 -8.51
CA LEU A 92 10.47 -3.85 -8.97
C LEU A 92 11.77 -3.59 -9.73
N ARG A 93 12.89 -4.19 -9.29
CA ARG A 93 14.16 -4.13 -10.02
C ARG A 93 14.01 -4.73 -11.42
N GLU A 94 13.38 -5.89 -11.53
CA GLU A 94 13.11 -6.53 -12.82
C GLU A 94 12.21 -5.65 -13.70
N MET A 95 11.14 -5.10 -13.14
CA MET A 95 10.23 -4.22 -13.89
C MET A 95 10.90 -2.92 -14.33
N ALA A 96 11.76 -2.32 -13.49
CA ALA A 96 12.55 -1.15 -13.86
C ALA A 96 13.53 -1.45 -15.01
N GLN A 97 14.08 -2.67 -15.05
CA GLN A 97 14.91 -3.12 -16.16
C GLN A 97 14.09 -3.44 -17.42
N LYS A 98 12.93 -4.07 -17.29
CA LYS A 98 12.07 -4.51 -18.40
C LYS A 98 11.34 -3.35 -19.09
N VAL A 99 10.83 -2.39 -18.33
CA VAL A 99 10.01 -1.28 -18.86
C VAL A 99 10.91 -0.19 -19.40
N LYS A 100 11.10 -0.15 -20.73
CA LYS A 100 11.91 0.89 -21.39
C LYS A 100 11.12 2.11 -21.86
N SER A 101 9.84 1.90 -22.13
CA SER A 101 8.90 2.91 -22.62
C SER A 101 7.47 2.59 -22.13
N PRO A 102 6.59 3.59 -22.00
CA PRO A 102 6.85 5.03 -22.11
C PRO A 102 7.67 5.57 -20.92
N ASP A 103 8.29 6.75 -21.09
CA ASP A 103 9.29 7.29 -20.14
C ASP A 103 8.75 7.51 -18.73
N ASP A 104 7.51 7.93 -18.58
CA ASP A 104 6.85 8.11 -17.29
C ASP A 104 6.60 6.78 -16.57
N LEU A 105 6.22 5.73 -17.30
CA LEU A 105 6.06 4.39 -16.72
C LEU A 105 7.41 3.76 -16.35
N ARG A 106 8.44 3.95 -17.18
CA ARG A 106 9.82 3.58 -16.81
C ARG A 106 10.26 4.30 -15.54
N THR A 107 10.08 5.61 -15.50
CA THR A 107 10.46 6.46 -14.36
C THR A 107 9.69 6.06 -13.10
N PHE A 108 8.40 5.73 -13.24
CA PHE A 108 7.60 5.20 -12.14
C PHE A 108 8.22 3.92 -11.57
N MET A 109 8.54 2.93 -12.42
CA MET A 109 9.13 1.66 -11.95
C MET A 109 10.48 1.86 -11.28
N GLU A 110 11.37 2.68 -11.86
CA GLU A 110 12.67 2.99 -11.27
C GLU A 110 12.52 3.68 -9.92
N ASN A 111 11.66 4.70 -9.83
CA ASN A 111 11.44 5.42 -8.58
C ASN A 111 10.85 4.52 -7.49
N ARG A 112 9.92 3.62 -7.86
CA ARG A 112 9.37 2.63 -6.91
C ARG A 112 10.42 1.62 -6.48
N TYR A 113 11.26 1.11 -7.38
CA TYR A 113 12.39 0.25 -7.03
C TYR A 113 13.32 0.93 -6.01
N GLN A 114 13.74 2.17 -6.27
CA GLN A 114 14.64 2.88 -5.36
C GLN A 114 13.98 3.14 -3.99
N SER A 115 12.70 3.52 -3.97
CA SER A 115 11.95 3.69 -2.71
C SER A 115 11.86 2.39 -1.91
N TYR A 116 11.51 1.27 -2.56
CA TYR A 116 11.41 -0.03 -1.92
C TYR A 116 12.77 -0.55 -1.45
N LYS A 117 13.83 -0.34 -2.23
CA LYS A 117 15.20 -0.69 -1.84
C LYS A 117 15.63 0.03 -0.56
N GLN A 118 15.42 1.35 -0.48
CA GLN A 118 15.72 2.13 0.71
C GLN A 118 14.89 1.67 1.93
N PHE A 119 13.63 1.35 1.71
CA PHE A 119 12.75 0.85 2.76
C PHE A 119 13.18 -0.55 3.26
N ALA A 120 13.55 -1.44 2.35
CA ALA A 120 14.10 -2.76 2.67
C ALA A 120 15.39 -2.66 3.50
N GLU A 121 16.33 -1.80 3.09
CA GLU A 121 17.57 -1.53 3.82
C GLU A 121 17.30 -0.98 5.23
N MET A 122 16.31 -0.09 5.36
CA MET A 122 15.88 0.45 6.65
C MET A 122 15.32 -0.65 7.56
N MET A 123 14.44 -1.50 7.04
CA MET A 123 13.82 -2.60 7.80
C MET A 123 14.85 -3.62 8.25
N LEU A 124 15.74 -4.06 7.36
CA LEU A 124 16.84 -4.96 7.72
C LEU A 124 17.69 -4.39 8.87
N LYS A 125 18.04 -3.10 8.77
CA LYS A 125 18.78 -2.42 9.83
C LYS A 125 18.01 -2.34 11.15
N GLN A 126 16.72 -2.02 11.11
CA GLN A 126 15.87 -1.94 12.31
C GLN A 126 15.78 -3.27 13.04
N PHE A 127 15.80 -4.38 12.31
CA PHE A 127 15.73 -5.74 12.85
C PHE A 127 17.12 -6.39 13.05
N ASN A 128 18.21 -5.63 12.88
CA ASN A 128 19.60 -6.12 12.97
C ASN A 128 19.90 -7.32 12.06
N LEU A 129 19.34 -7.32 10.85
CA LEU A 129 19.53 -8.35 9.83
C LEU A 129 20.56 -7.88 8.80
N ASN A 130 21.55 -8.71 8.51
CA ASN A 130 22.63 -8.37 7.58
C ASN A 130 22.24 -8.53 6.10
N ALA A 131 21.28 -9.41 5.80
CA ALA A 131 20.83 -9.73 4.45
C ALA A 131 19.41 -10.32 4.50
N LEU A 132 18.86 -10.66 3.32
CA LEU A 132 17.65 -11.48 3.15
C LEU A 132 17.77 -12.71 4.08
N PRO A 133 17.01 -12.78 5.19
CA PRO A 133 16.99 -13.99 5.98
C PRO A 133 16.29 -15.07 5.15
N ASP A 134 16.63 -16.33 5.38
CA ASP A 134 15.92 -17.46 4.76
C ASP A 134 14.55 -17.60 5.44
N ILE A 135 13.64 -16.69 5.08
CA ILE A 135 12.30 -16.61 5.62
C ILE A 135 11.43 -17.56 4.81
N LYS A 136 10.90 -18.58 5.47
CA LYS A 136 9.84 -19.40 4.89
C LYS A 136 8.55 -18.58 4.83
N PRO A 137 8.04 -18.24 3.62
CA PRO A 137 6.79 -17.52 3.51
C PRO A 137 5.62 -18.38 4.00
N ILE A 138 4.65 -17.77 4.69
CA ILE A 138 3.38 -18.43 5.00
C ILE A 138 2.52 -18.57 3.72
N PRO A 139 1.55 -19.50 3.65
CA PRO A 139 0.75 -19.73 2.43
C PRO A 139 0.07 -18.46 1.89
N ALA A 140 -0.44 -17.59 2.77
CA ALA A 140 -1.01 -16.31 2.37
C ALA A 140 0.02 -15.39 1.67
N MET A 141 1.25 -15.35 2.18
CA MET A 141 2.35 -14.57 1.61
C MET A 141 2.87 -15.17 0.30
N GLU A 142 2.97 -16.50 0.21
CA GLU A 142 3.31 -17.20 -1.04
C GLU A 142 2.31 -16.85 -2.15
N LYS A 143 1.01 -16.91 -1.84
CA LYS A 143 -0.06 -16.56 -2.77
C LYS A 143 0.02 -15.09 -3.19
N TYR A 144 0.26 -14.18 -2.24
CA TYR A 144 0.40 -12.75 -2.50
C TYR A 144 1.55 -12.48 -3.49
N LEU A 145 2.73 -13.04 -3.22
CA LEU A 145 3.90 -12.88 -4.08
C LEU A 145 3.72 -13.56 -5.46
N ALA A 146 3.03 -14.71 -5.51
CA ALA A 146 2.71 -15.38 -6.77
C ALA A 146 1.77 -14.54 -7.64
N ASP A 147 0.79 -13.85 -7.04
CA ASP A 147 -0.11 -12.96 -7.78
C ASP A 147 0.63 -11.77 -8.39
N TYR A 148 1.59 -11.17 -7.67
CA TYR A 148 2.45 -10.13 -8.25
C TYR A 148 3.22 -10.64 -9.47
N LYS A 149 3.85 -11.81 -9.37
CA LYS A 149 4.58 -12.42 -10.49
C LYS A 149 3.67 -12.69 -11.69
N ALA A 150 2.48 -13.25 -11.44
CA ALA A 150 1.51 -13.49 -12.50
C ALA A 150 1.12 -12.20 -13.24
N ILE A 151 0.97 -11.08 -12.53
CA ILE A 151 0.70 -9.77 -13.12
C ILE A 151 1.90 -9.30 -13.94
N MET A 152 3.13 -9.41 -13.43
CA MET A 152 4.35 -9.01 -14.17
C MET A 152 4.55 -9.78 -15.48
N GLU A 153 4.17 -11.06 -15.49
CA GLU A 153 4.32 -11.96 -16.63
C GLU A 153 3.22 -11.78 -17.67
N LYS A 154 1.97 -11.63 -17.23
CA LYS A 154 0.79 -11.73 -18.10
C LYS A 154 0.17 -10.39 -18.47
N GLU A 155 0.43 -9.34 -17.69
CA GLU A 155 -0.23 -8.05 -17.85
C GLU A 155 0.69 -6.96 -18.39
N LYS A 156 0.09 -5.87 -18.89
CA LYS A 156 0.84 -4.65 -19.24
C LYS A 156 1.43 -4.03 -17.96
N PRO A 157 2.61 -3.38 -18.02
CA PRO A 157 3.29 -2.87 -16.81
C PRO A 157 2.48 -1.88 -15.96
N ILE A 158 1.53 -1.16 -16.55
CA ILE A 158 0.61 -0.30 -15.79
C ILE A 158 -0.20 -1.09 -14.74
N PHE A 159 -0.55 -2.35 -15.02
CA PHE A 159 -1.30 -3.18 -14.08
C PHE A 159 -0.42 -3.66 -12.91
N PHE A 160 0.89 -3.76 -13.10
CA PHE A 160 1.80 -3.93 -11.96
C PHE A 160 1.79 -2.68 -11.06
N ALA A 161 1.75 -1.47 -11.64
CA ALA A 161 1.55 -0.25 -10.85
C ALA A 161 0.20 -0.26 -10.11
N VAL A 162 -0.89 -0.71 -10.74
CA VAL A 162 -2.18 -0.90 -10.07
C VAL A 162 -2.06 -1.86 -8.88
N SER A 163 -1.34 -2.97 -9.06
CA SER A 163 -1.17 -4.00 -8.03
C SER A 163 -0.37 -3.54 -6.81
N LEU A 164 0.48 -2.52 -6.95
CA LEU A 164 1.25 -1.92 -5.83
C LEU A 164 0.45 -0.90 -5.00
N LEU A 165 -0.64 -0.38 -5.57
CA LEU A 165 -1.41 0.70 -4.96
C LEU A 165 -2.15 0.29 -3.67
N PRO A 166 -2.76 -0.91 -3.55
CA PRO A 166 -3.40 -1.37 -2.33
C PRO A 166 -2.52 -1.22 -1.09
N CYS A 167 -1.30 -1.76 -1.09
CA CYS A 167 -0.34 -1.59 0.01
C CYS A 167 -0.12 -0.12 0.37
N SER A 168 0.11 0.72 -0.65
CA SER A 168 0.41 2.15 -0.46
C SER A 168 -0.77 2.94 0.14
N ARG A 169 -2.03 2.53 -0.09
CA ARG A 169 -3.22 3.22 0.45
C ARG A 169 -3.76 2.57 1.73
N LEU A 170 -3.87 1.25 1.74
CA LEU A 170 -4.53 0.48 2.79
C LEU A 170 -3.80 0.61 4.12
N TRP A 171 -2.47 0.48 4.14
CA TRP A 171 -1.69 0.56 5.37
C TRP A 171 -1.82 1.93 6.05
N MET A 172 -1.79 3.00 5.24
CA MET A 172 -2.04 4.36 5.74
C MET A 172 -3.46 4.53 6.26
N TRP A 173 -4.44 4.01 5.52
CA TRP A 173 -5.85 4.10 5.93
C TRP A 173 -6.08 3.36 7.25
N ILE A 174 -5.61 2.11 7.38
CA ILE A 174 -5.69 1.31 8.61
C ILE A 174 -5.06 2.08 9.78
N ALA A 175 -3.83 2.57 9.64
CA ALA A 175 -3.15 3.30 10.70
C ALA A 175 -3.93 4.55 11.17
N ASN A 176 -4.67 5.20 10.27
CA ASN A 176 -5.54 6.33 10.61
C ASN A 176 -6.90 5.90 11.20
N GLN A 177 -7.35 4.67 10.98
CA GLN A 177 -8.59 4.14 11.56
C GLN A 177 -8.40 3.53 12.96
N LEU A 178 -7.23 2.96 13.25
CA LEU A 178 -6.95 2.38 14.56
C LEU A 178 -7.06 3.47 15.65
N LYS A 179 -7.60 3.11 16.81
CA LYS A 179 -7.96 4.06 17.90
C LYS A 179 -7.02 4.02 19.10
N GLU A 180 -5.95 3.27 19.02
CA GLU A 180 -4.91 3.18 20.02
C GLU A 180 -4.16 4.51 20.23
N ASN A 181 -3.60 4.66 21.43
CA ASN A 181 -2.86 5.84 21.88
C ASN A 181 -1.40 5.50 22.20
N TYR A 182 -0.63 6.49 22.67
CA TYR A 182 0.81 6.36 22.92
C TYR A 182 1.18 5.32 24.00
N CYS A 183 0.24 4.85 24.83
CA CYS A 183 0.47 3.80 25.82
C CYS A 183 0.34 2.38 25.24
N ASN A 184 -0.15 2.24 24.00
CA ASN A 184 -0.27 0.94 23.34
C ASN A 184 1.11 0.49 22.81
N ALA A 185 1.46 -0.78 23.07
CA ALA A 185 2.73 -1.39 22.64
C ALA A 185 3.00 -1.28 21.12
N TYR A 186 1.94 -1.22 20.32
CA TYR A 186 1.95 -1.18 18.86
C TYR A 186 1.77 0.22 18.27
N PHE A 187 1.70 1.27 19.10
CA PHE A 187 1.51 2.65 18.62
C PHE A 187 2.58 3.11 17.62
N ILE A 188 3.81 2.59 17.74
CA ILE A 188 4.90 2.88 16.79
C ILE A 188 4.57 2.39 15.39
N TRP A 189 3.90 1.24 15.25
CA TRP A 189 3.46 0.74 13.94
C TRP A 189 2.50 1.73 13.27
N LYS A 190 1.50 2.22 14.00
CA LYS A 190 0.58 3.25 13.51
C LYS A 190 1.29 4.54 13.15
N LYS A 191 2.18 5.04 14.01
CA LYS A 191 2.95 6.27 13.77
C LYS A 191 3.76 6.19 12.47
N ASN A 192 4.34 5.04 12.19
CA ASN A 192 5.15 4.85 10.99
C ASN A 192 4.30 4.75 9.70
N ASN A 193 3.02 4.37 9.81
CA ASN A 193 2.16 4.13 8.66
C ASN A 193 1.13 5.24 8.38
N MET A 194 0.82 6.12 9.33
CA MET A 194 -0.27 7.11 9.20
C MET A 194 -0.04 8.22 8.15
N HIS A 195 1.12 8.28 7.49
CA HIS A 195 1.49 9.35 6.58
C HIS A 195 1.93 8.83 5.20
N GLY A 196 1.57 9.56 4.16
CA GLY A 196 2.02 9.33 2.79
C GLY A 196 1.14 10.07 1.79
N ASN A 197 1.55 10.08 0.53
CA ASN A 197 0.87 10.79 -0.56
C ASN A 197 0.89 9.95 -1.86
N PRO A 198 0.34 8.72 -1.87
CA PRO A 198 0.36 7.84 -3.04
C PRO A 198 -0.26 8.50 -4.28
N GLU A 199 -1.28 9.36 -4.11
CA GLU A 199 -1.92 10.08 -5.21
C GLU A 199 -0.91 10.85 -6.09
N LYS A 200 0.16 11.39 -5.50
CA LYS A 200 1.22 12.12 -6.24
C LYS A 200 1.96 11.24 -7.24
N HIS A 201 2.01 9.93 -7.01
CA HIS A 201 2.75 8.98 -7.84
C HIS A 201 1.84 8.17 -8.76
N TYR A 202 0.62 7.86 -8.31
CA TYR A 202 -0.27 6.94 -9.03
C TYR A 202 -1.35 7.68 -9.83
N LYS A 203 -1.93 8.77 -9.33
CA LYS A 203 -3.17 9.33 -9.89
C LYS A 203 -3.05 9.74 -11.35
N VAL A 204 -2.04 10.54 -11.67
CA VAL A 204 -1.78 11.00 -13.04
C VAL A 204 -1.45 9.82 -13.96
N LEU A 205 -0.66 8.85 -13.47
CA LEU A 205 -0.26 7.68 -14.24
C LEU A 205 -1.46 6.79 -14.58
N LEU A 206 -2.26 6.41 -13.57
CA LEU A 206 -3.41 5.53 -13.77
C LEU A 206 -4.46 6.17 -14.67
N ASN A 207 -4.82 7.44 -14.43
CA ASN A 207 -5.80 8.16 -15.26
C ASN A 207 -5.31 8.38 -16.69
N LYS A 208 -3.99 8.40 -16.93
CA LYS A 208 -3.41 8.47 -18.27
C LYS A 208 -3.50 7.15 -19.03
N TYR A 209 -3.30 6.00 -18.39
CA TYR A 209 -3.17 4.71 -19.08
C TYR A 209 -4.43 3.84 -19.06
N LEU A 210 -5.34 4.06 -18.12
CA LEU A 210 -6.56 3.27 -17.94
C LEU A 210 -7.76 4.12 -18.37
N LYS A 211 -8.10 4.09 -19.66
CA LYS A 211 -9.12 4.98 -20.25
C LYS A 211 -10.39 4.27 -20.67
N THR A 212 -10.28 2.99 -21.04
CA THR A 212 -11.43 2.21 -21.51
C THR A 212 -12.12 1.49 -20.36
N PRO A 213 -13.43 1.23 -20.44
CA PRO A 213 -14.16 0.43 -19.44
C PRO A 213 -13.49 -0.91 -19.11
N ASP A 214 -13.00 -1.64 -20.12
CA ASP A 214 -12.33 -2.94 -19.91
C ASP A 214 -11.03 -2.82 -19.10
N GLN A 215 -10.21 -1.81 -19.41
CA GLN A 215 -8.99 -1.51 -18.65
C GLN A 215 -9.29 -1.15 -17.19
N ILE A 216 -10.33 -0.36 -16.96
CA ILE A 216 -10.74 0.08 -15.62
C ILE A 216 -11.31 -1.11 -14.84
N THR A 217 -12.12 -1.95 -15.48
CA THR A 217 -12.64 -3.19 -14.90
C THR A 217 -11.49 -4.11 -14.50
N ARG A 218 -10.54 -4.35 -15.41
CA ARG A 218 -9.37 -5.18 -15.15
C ARG A 218 -8.48 -4.61 -14.04
N ALA A 219 -8.30 -3.29 -14.01
CA ALA A 219 -7.56 -2.63 -12.95
C ALA A 219 -8.27 -2.81 -11.60
N ASN A 220 -9.60 -2.73 -11.56
CA ASN A 220 -10.38 -2.95 -10.35
C ASN A 220 -10.26 -4.39 -9.85
N GLU A 221 -10.29 -5.39 -10.74
CA GLU A 221 -10.05 -6.79 -10.38
C GLU A 221 -8.68 -6.99 -9.74
N ILE A 222 -7.62 -6.45 -10.36
CA ILE A 222 -6.24 -6.57 -9.86
C ILE A 222 -6.08 -5.82 -8.53
N PHE A 223 -6.64 -4.62 -8.42
CA PHE A 223 -6.63 -3.85 -7.19
C PHE A 223 -7.33 -4.62 -6.06
N ARG A 224 -8.53 -5.14 -6.33
CA ARG A 224 -9.31 -5.95 -5.37
C ARG A 224 -8.57 -7.21 -4.96
N GLN A 225 -7.95 -7.91 -5.91
CA GLN A 225 -7.15 -9.10 -5.63
C GLN A 225 -6.04 -8.80 -4.63
N GLN A 226 -5.33 -7.70 -4.82
CA GLN A 226 -4.24 -7.33 -3.91
C GLN A 226 -4.76 -6.79 -2.56
N MET A 227 -5.90 -6.09 -2.51
CA MET A 227 -6.58 -5.77 -1.24
C MET A 227 -6.97 -7.04 -0.47
N GLN A 228 -7.41 -8.08 -1.18
CA GLN A 228 -7.75 -9.36 -0.57
C GLN A 228 -6.50 -10.13 -0.10
N ASN A 229 -5.38 -10.03 -0.80
CA ASN A 229 -4.10 -10.58 -0.34
C ASN A 229 -3.61 -9.87 0.93
N GLU A 230 -3.73 -8.55 1.03
CA GLU A 230 -3.43 -7.79 2.26
C GLU A 230 -4.32 -8.26 3.42
N LYS A 231 -5.64 -8.38 3.19
CA LYS A 231 -6.58 -8.91 4.19
C LYS A 231 -6.19 -10.31 4.67
N ASN A 232 -5.85 -11.19 3.72
CA ASN A 232 -5.46 -12.56 4.01
C ASN A 232 -4.14 -12.61 4.78
N PHE A 233 -3.18 -11.73 4.46
CA PHE A 233 -1.94 -11.62 5.18
C PHE A 233 -2.17 -11.26 6.65
N PHE A 234 -2.93 -10.19 6.93
CA PHE A 234 -3.29 -9.84 8.31
C PHE A 234 -4.10 -10.95 9.02
N SER A 235 -5.02 -11.61 8.30
CA SER A 235 -5.83 -12.69 8.88
C SER A 235 -4.97 -13.89 9.28
N ALA A 236 -4.06 -14.32 8.41
CA ALA A 236 -3.17 -15.45 8.62
C ALA A 236 -2.04 -15.15 9.63
N SER A 237 -1.88 -13.90 10.06
CA SER A 237 -0.83 -13.51 11.03
C SER A 237 -1.13 -13.93 12.48
N LEU A 238 -2.23 -14.64 12.68
CA LEU A 238 -2.57 -15.34 13.93
C LEU A 238 -2.77 -16.84 13.74
N GLU A 239 -2.59 -17.35 12.53
CA GLU A 239 -2.68 -18.79 12.24
C GLU A 239 -1.32 -19.44 12.51
N GLU A 240 -1.33 -20.61 13.17
CA GLU A 240 -0.14 -21.40 13.50
C GLU A 240 0.41 -22.20 12.30
#